data_AF-A0A2A5M391-F1
#
_entry.id   AF-A0A2A5M391-F1
#
_cell.length_a   1.000
_cell.length_b   1.000
_cell.length_c   1.000
_cell.angle_alpha   90.00
_cell.angle_beta   90.00
_cell.angle_gamma   90.00
#
_symmetry.space_group_name_H-M   'P 1'
#
loop_
_entity.id
_entity.type
_entity.pdbx_description
1 polymer ?
#
loop_
_entity_poly.entity_id
_entity_poly.type
_entity_poly.pdbx_seq_one_letter_code
_entity_poly.pdbx_strand_id
1 'polypeptide(L)'
;SYFAKVALNFSQSHEILIFGAGKAEQELCNEIYQILKEQNIKVKNLCNKTTIKTLCQNIAFCDLFITNDSGPMHLSAVYKVKT
;
A
#
# COMPACT_ATOMS: atom_id res chain seq x y z
N SER A 1 -0.03 -11.44 -8.03
CA SER A 1 1.34 -10.87 -8.17
C SER A 1 1.54 -9.61 -9.05
N TYR A 2 0.53 -8.92 -9.63
CA TYR A 2 0.76 -7.65 -10.38
C TYR A 2 1.29 -6.52 -9.48
N PHE A 3 0.60 -6.23 -8.36
CA PHE A 3 1.02 -5.20 -7.41
C PHE A 3 2.41 -5.47 -6.80
N ALA A 4 2.79 -6.75 -6.61
CA ALA A 4 4.13 -7.10 -6.17
C ALA A 4 5.21 -6.68 -7.18
N LYS A 5 4.98 -6.89 -8.49
CA LYS A 5 5.91 -6.43 -9.54
C LYS A 5 6.02 -4.91 -9.59
N VAL A 6 4.90 -4.20 -9.43
CA VAL A 6 4.91 -2.74 -9.38
C VAL A 6 5.69 -2.25 -8.16
N ALA A 7 5.41 -2.80 -6.97
CA ALA A 7 6.13 -2.47 -5.75
C ALA A 7 7.63 -2.79 -5.83
N LEU A 8 8.04 -3.88 -6.51
CA LEU A 8 9.44 -4.21 -6.75
C LEU A 8 10.16 -3.16 -7.61
N ASN A 9 9.49 -2.54 -8.57
CA ASN A 9 10.11 -1.48 -9.38
C ASN A 9 10.27 -0.20 -8.54
N PHE A 10 9.27 0.16 -7.74
CA PHE A 10 9.32 1.36 -6.92
C PHE A 10 10.18 1.23 -5.67
N SER A 11 10.48 0.01 -5.20
CA SER A 11 11.30 -0.22 -4.00
C SER A 11 12.75 0.26 -4.13
N GLN A 12 13.22 0.51 -5.36
CA GLN A 12 14.53 1.12 -5.60
C GLN A 12 14.61 2.58 -5.17
N SER A 13 13.47 3.27 -5.04
CA SER A 13 13.39 4.71 -4.74
C SER A 13 12.44 5.07 -3.59
N HIS A 14 11.51 4.18 -3.23
CA HIS A 14 10.45 4.45 -2.25
C HIS A 14 10.35 3.32 -1.22
N GLU A 15 9.94 3.66 0.01
CA GLU A 15 9.53 2.67 1.00
C GLU A 15 8.11 2.18 0.69
N ILE A 16 7.90 0.86 0.72
CA ILE A 16 6.63 0.26 0.33
C ILE A 16 5.72 0.09 1.56
N LEU A 17 4.53 0.67 1.50
CA LEU A 17 3.44 0.45 2.45
C LEU A 17 2.30 -0.32 1.77
N ILE A 18 1.78 -1.35 2.43
CA ILE A 18 0.62 -2.12 1.94
C ILE A 18 -0.57 -1.85 2.85
N PHE A 19 -1.69 -1.45 2.24
CA PHE A 19 -2.97 -1.21 2.91
C PHE A 19 -4.02 -2.20 2.42
N GLY A 20 -5.03 -2.44 3.24
CA GLY A 20 -6.17 -3.29 2.92
C GLY A 20 -7.02 -3.54 4.16
N ALA A 21 -8.25 -4.00 3.95
CA ALA A 21 -9.22 -4.26 5.00
C ALA A 21 -9.98 -5.58 4.80
N GLY A 22 -10.32 -6.24 5.91
CA GLY A 22 -11.06 -7.49 5.92
C GLY A 22 -10.21 -8.72 5.61
N LYS A 23 -10.85 -9.90 5.67
CA LYS A 23 -10.15 -11.19 5.55
C LYS A 23 -9.66 -11.46 4.13
N ALA A 24 -10.48 -11.12 3.13
CA ALA A 24 -10.16 -11.36 1.72
C ALA A 24 -8.92 -10.56 1.28
N GLU A 25 -8.86 -9.26 1.58
CA GLU A 25 -7.69 -8.45 1.22
C GLU A 25 -6.45 -8.79 2.04
N GLN A 26 -6.61 -9.29 3.27
CA GLN A 26 -5.49 -9.69 4.11
C GLN A 26 -4.66 -10.83 3.48
N GLU A 27 -5.31 -11.79 2.84
CA GLU A 27 -4.63 -12.88 2.14
C GLU A 27 -3.78 -12.32 0.98
N LEU A 28 -4.34 -11.41 0.19
CA LEU A 28 -3.63 -10.73 -0.91
C LEU A 28 -2.48 -9.84 -0.41
N CYS A 29 -2.70 -9.07 0.65
CA CYS A 29 -1.67 -8.23 1.26
C CYS A 29 -0.51 -9.07 1.79
N ASN A 30 -0.81 -10.22 2.38
CA ASN A 30 0.19 -11.17 2.86
C ASN A 30 0.97 -11.81 1.70
N GLU A 31 0.31 -12.21 0.60
CA GLU A 31 0.99 -12.71 -0.61
C GLU A 31 2.00 -11.69 -1.13
N ILE A 32 1.58 -10.44 -1.33
CA ILE A 32 2.44 -9.35 -1.82
C ILE A 32 3.60 -9.10 -0.85
N TYR A 33 3.31 -9.05 0.46
CA TYR A 33 4.33 -8.86 1.49
C TYR A 33 5.40 -9.95 1.46
N GLN A 34 5.01 -11.23 1.35
CA GLN A 34 5.98 -12.33 1.30
C GLN A 34 6.85 -12.26 0.05
N ILE A 35 6.28 -12.02 -1.13
CA ILE A 35 7.05 -11.87 -2.38
C ILE A 35 8.10 -10.76 -2.23
N LEU A 36 7.73 -9.60 -1.69
CA LEU A 36 8.66 -8.49 -1.48
C LEU A 36 9.74 -8.82 -0.44
N LYS A 37 9.35 -9.50 0.64
CA LYS A 37 10.27 -9.90 1.72
C LYS A 37 11.30 -10.92 1.24
N GLU A 38 10.90 -11.89 0.42
CA GLU A 38 11.81 -12.88 -0.19
C GLU A 38 12.84 -12.22 -1.11
N GLN A 39 12.49 -11.08 -1.72
CA GLN A 39 13.39 -10.25 -2.52
C GLN A 39 14.20 -9.24 -1.68
N ASN A 40 14.19 -9.37 -0.33
CA ASN A 40 14.86 -8.48 0.62
C ASN A 40 14.44 -7.00 0.53
N ILE A 41 13.21 -6.74 0.06
CA ILE A 41 12.67 -5.38 0.00
C ILE A 41 12.15 -4.94 1.36
N LYS A 42 12.48 -3.70 1.75
CA LYS A 42 11.88 -3.05 2.92
C LYS A 42 10.41 -2.71 2.63
N VAL A 43 9.51 -3.45 3.29
CA VAL A 43 8.06 -3.28 3.13
C VAL A 43 7.37 -3.33 4.50
N LYS A 44 6.33 -2.50 4.68
CA LYS A 44 5.44 -2.54 5.85
C LYS A 44 4.04 -2.96 5.44
N ASN A 45 3.60 -4.11 5.93
CA ASN A 45 2.21 -4.55 5.77
C ASN A 45 1.34 -3.97 6.90
N LEU A 46 0.53 -2.97 6.54
CA LEU A 46 -0.41 -2.25 7.40
C LEU A 46 -1.88 -2.69 7.20
N CYS A 47 -2.10 -3.77 6.45
CA CYS A 47 -3.43 -4.36 6.26
C CYS A 47 -4.07 -4.72 7.62
N ASN A 48 -5.33 -4.31 7.82
CA ASN A 48 -6.08 -4.45 9.09
C ASN A 48 -5.40 -3.83 10.33
N LYS A 49 -4.38 -2.99 10.16
CA LYS A 49 -3.63 -2.35 11.26
C LYS A 49 -3.83 -0.84 11.32
N THR A 50 -4.74 -0.31 10.52
CA THR A 50 -5.06 1.12 10.48
C THR A 50 -6.51 1.36 10.87
N THR A 51 -6.75 2.49 11.52
CA THR A 51 -8.08 3.09 11.61
C THR A 51 -8.26 4.00 10.40
N ILE A 52 -9.49 4.45 10.10
CA ILE A 52 -9.70 5.44 9.02
C ILE A 52 -8.82 6.68 9.22
N LYS A 53 -8.67 7.15 10.46
CA LYS A 53 -7.79 8.30 10.77
C LYS A 53 -6.33 8.02 10.41
N THR A 54 -5.78 6.88 10.83
CA THR A 54 -4.37 6.56 10.57
C THR A 54 -4.13 6.19 9.11
N LEU A 55 -5.13 5.65 8.41
CA LEU A 55 -5.09 5.45 6.97
C LEU A 55 -4.95 6.80 6.25
N CYS A 56 -5.80 7.78 6.54
CA CYS A 56 -5.72 9.12 5.96
C CYS A 56 -4.36 9.77 6.20
N GLN A 57 -3.83 9.67 7.43
CA GLN A 57 -2.51 10.20 7.77
C GLN A 57 -1.41 9.54 6.94
N ASN A 58 -1.40 8.20 6.86
CA ASN A 58 -0.40 7.48 6.07
C ASN A 58 -0.48 7.84 4.58
N ILE A 59 -1.69 7.94 4.01
CA ILE A 59 -1.89 8.36 2.61
C ILE A 59 -1.33 9.77 2.39
N ALA A 60 -1.63 10.72 3.28
CA ALA A 60 -1.17 12.10 3.17
C ALA A 60 0.38 12.24 3.20
N PHE A 61 1.09 11.24 3.75
CA PHE A 61 2.55 11.20 3.74
C PHE A 61 3.15 10.44 2.54
N CYS A 62 2.33 9.78 1.70
CA CYS A 62 2.82 9.07 0.53
C CYS A 62 3.16 10.05 -0.61
N ASP A 63 4.30 9.84 -1.27
CA ASP A 63 4.65 10.55 -2.51
C ASP A 63 3.80 10.08 -3.71
N LEU A 64 3.44 8.80 -3.70
CA LEU A 64 2.66 8.10 -4.72
C LEU A 64 1.76 7.06 -4.04
N PHE A 65 0.48 7.04 -4.40
CA PHE A 65 -0.49 6.11 -3.85
C PHE A 65 -1.16 5.29 -4.97
N ILE A 66 -0.73 4.03 -5.12
CA ILE A 66 -1.26 3.12 -6.14
C ILE A 66 -2.41 2.32 -5.54
N THR A 67 -3.61 2.47 -6.10
CA THR A 67 -4.82 1.83 -5.60
C THR A 67 -5.76 1.47 -6.74
N ASN A 68 -6.64 0.51 -6.52
CA ASN A 68 -7.83 0.32 -7.35
C ASN A 68 -8.84 1.45 -7.08
N ASP A 69 -9.79 1.65 -7.99
CA ASP A 69 -10.88 2.61 -7.80
C ASP A 69 -11.72 2.23 -6.56
N SER A 70 -11.40 2.88 -5.45
CA SER A 70 -11.86 2.52 -4.10
C SER A 70 -11.83 3.76 -3.21
N GLY A 71 -12.52 3.72 -2.07
CA GLY A 71 -12.61 4.87 -1.14
C GLY A 71 -11.27 5.56 -0.81
N PRO A 72 -10.16 4.82 -0.56
CA PRO A 72 -8.82 5.39 -0.40
C PRO A 72 -8.32 6.27 -1.56
N MET A 73 -8.71 5.98 -2.81
CA MET A 73 -8.36 6.79 -3.98
C MET A 73 -8.93 8.21 -3.89
N HIS A 74 -10.17 8.36 -3.41
CA HIS A 74 -10.78 9.67 -3.20
C HIS A 74 -10.05 10.45 -2.10
N LEU A 75 -9.55 9.78 -1.07
CA LEU A 75 -8.77 10.41 -0.02
C LEU A 75 -7.41 10.91 -0.54
N SER A 76 -6.69 10.13 -1.34
CA SER A 76 -5.41 10.56 -1.91
C SER A 76 -5.56 11.77 -2.84
N ALA A 77 -6.64 11.86 -3.61
CA ALA A 77 -6.93 13.01 -4.46
C ALA A 77 -7.11 14.31 -3.65
N VAL A 78 -7.81 14.24 -2.51
CA VAL A 78 -8.00 15.40 -1.61
C VAL A 78 -6.68 15.88 -1.02
N TYR A 79 -5.77 14.95 -0.68
CA TYR A 79 -4.44 15.29 -0.18
C TYR A 79 -3.44 15.67 -1.28
N LYS A 80 -3.86 15.71 -2.55
CA LYS A 80 -3.01 16.00 -3.72
C LYS A 80 -1.80 15.04 -3.84
N VAL A 81 -1.97 13.83 -3.33
CA VAL A 81 -1.00 12.75 -3.52
C VAL A 81 -1.13 12.27 -4.96
N LYS A 82 -0.01 12.00 -5.64
CA LYS A 82 -0.05 11.43 -6.99
C LYS A 82 -0.66 10.04 -6.91
N THR A 83 -1.65 9.78 -7.76
CA THR A 83 -2.38 8.51 -7.86
C THR A 83 -2.27 7.95 -9.24
#